data_AF-A0A3L7JYD1-F1
#
_entry.id   AF-A0A3L7JYD1-F1
#
_cell.length_a   1.000
_cell.length_b   1.000
_cell.length_c   1.000
_cell.angle_alpha   90.00
_cell.angle_beta   90.00
_cell.angle_gamma   90.00
#
_symmetry.space_group_name_H-M   'P 1'
#
loop_
_entity.id
_entity.type
_entity.pdbx_description
1 polymer ?
#
loop_
_entity_poly.entity_id
_entity_poly.type
_entity_poly.pdbx_seq_one_letter_code
_entity_poly.pdbx_strand_id
1 'polypeptide(L)'
;MSISYPALLKKLEQELYSAKESQGSPQMREHIYSMKTLCEVILEEGQEVQYNKKPMSQPMPNQMQAQQQPSRSVQVDQSEPIKTDDGANGDSIFDF
;
A
#
# COMPACT_ATOMS: atom_id res chain seq x y z
N MET A 1 1.79 10.30 -4.08
CA MET A 1 0.41 10.69 -4.42
C MET A 1 -0.26 9.45 -4.98
N SER A 2 -1.30 8.91 -4.34
CA SER A 2 -2.06 7.79 -4.90
C SER A 2 -3.05 8.35 -5.92
N ILE A 3 -2.69 8.29 -7.21
CA ILE A 3 -3.60 8.67 -8.27
C ILE A 3 -4.56 7.50 -8.49
N SER A 4 -5.85 7.78 -8.66
CA SER A 4 -6.85 6.72 -8.82
C SER A 4 -7.07 6.41 -10.30
N TYR A 5 -7.17 5.12 -10.65
CA TYR A 5 -7.49 4.68 -12.01
C TYR A 5 -8.67 5.42 -12.66
N PRO A 6 -9.81 5.68 -11.96
CA PRO A 6 -10.91 6.44 -12.53
C PRO A 6 -10.53 7.88 -12.92
N ALA A 7 -9.64 8.53 -12.16
CA ALA A 7 -9.19 9.88 -12.46
C ALA A 7 -8.28 9.94 -13.69
N LEU A 8 -7.41 8.94 -13.87
CA LEU A 8 -6.57 8.80 -15.07
C LEU A 8 -7.40 8.54 -16.32
N LEU A 9 -8.38 7.63 -16.25
CA LEU A 9 -9.27 7.35 -17.37
C LEU A 9 -10.08 8.57 -17.77
N LYS A 10 -10.60 9.34 -16.79
CA LYS A 10 -11.28 10.61 -17.07
C LYS A 10 -10.37 11.62 -17.78
N LYS A 11 -9.09 11.71 -17.41
CA LYS A 11 -8.12 12.57 -18.10
C LYS A 11 -7.86 12.09 -19.53
N LEU A 12 -7.78 10.77 -19.75
CA LEU A 12 -7.62 10.20 -21.08
C LEU A 12 -8.80 10.55 -22.01
N GLU A 13 -10.02 10.53 -21.49
CA GLU A 13 -11.22 10.97 -22.23
C GLU A 13 -11.15 12.45 -22.61
N GLN A 14 -10.67 13.30 -21.70
CA GLN A 14 -10.49 14.73 -21.96
C GLN A 14 -9.45 14.98 -23.06
N GLU A 15 -8.29 14.34 -22.98
CA GLU A 15 -7.26 14.45 -24.01
C GLU A 15 -7.74 13.94 -25.37
N LEU A 16 -8.53 12.87 -25.40
CA LEU A 16 -9.15 12.36 -26.63
C LEU A 16 -10.11 13.39 -27.23
N TYR A 17 -10.94 14.05 -26.41
CA TYR A 17 -11.82 15.10 -26.88
C TYR A 17 -11.03 16.28 -27.46
N SER A 18 -10.01 16.77 -26.75
CA SER A 18 -9.15 17.86 -27.22
C SER A 18 -8.37 17.51 -28.48
N ALA A 19 -7.91 16.27 -28.63
CA ALA A 19 -7.28 15.79 -29.87
C ALA A 19 -8.25 15.85 -31.06
N LYS A 20 -9.53 15.54 -30.84
CA LYS A 20 -10.56 15.60 -31.89
C LYS A 20 -10.88 17.04 -32.27
N GLU A 21 -10.94 17.96 -31.31
CA GLU A 21 -11.14 19.39 -31.58
C GLU A 21 -9.95 20.04 -32.30
N SER A 22 -8.74 19.57 -32.02
CA SER A 22 -7.49 20.08 -32.60
C SER A 22 -7.07 19.37 -33.89
N GLN A 23 -7.96 18.60 -34.53
CA GLN A 23 -7.70 17.86 -35.77
C GLN A 23 -7.02 18.71 -36.84
N GLY A 24 -5.93 18.20 -37.41
CA GLY A 24 -5.14 18.88 -38.44
C GLY A 24 -4.14 19.93 -37.92
N SER A 25 -4.12 20.19 -36.61
CA SER A 25 -3.14 21.07 -35.97
C SER A 25 -1.98 20.29 -35.34
N PRO A 26 -0.81 20.93 -35.14
CA PRO A 26 0.29 20.34 -34.37
C PRO A 26 -0.11 19.89 -32.96
N GLN A 27 -1.05 20.60 -32.32
CA GLN A 27 -1.55 20.34 -30.97
C GLN A 27 -2.25 18.97 -30.86
N MET A 28 -2.84 18.46 -31.95
CA MET A 28 -3.38 17.10 -31.98
C MET A 28 -2.31 16.07 -31.59
N ARG A 29 -1.08 16.24 -32.08
CA ARG A 29 0.02 15.32 -31.76
C ARG A 29 0.40 15.42 -30.29
N GLU A 30 0.37 16.62 -29.72
CA GLU A 30 0.65 16.85 -28.30
C GLU A 30 -0.38 16.12 -27.41
N HIS A 31 -1.67 16.24 -27.72
CA HIS A 31 -2.73 15.50 -27.01
C HIS A 31 -2.55 13.97 -27.15
N ILE A 32 -2.16 13.48 -28.32
CA ILE A 32 -1.87 12.05 -28.53
C ILE A 32 -0.68 11.59 -27.68
N TYR A 33 0.38 12.40 -27.56
CA TYR A 33 1.52 12.09 -26.69
C TYR A 33 1.11 12.09 -25.21
N SER A 34 0.28 13.05 -24.78
CA SER A 34 -0.27 13.06 -23.41
C SER A 34 -1.06 11.79 -23.13
N MET A 35 -1.92 11.34 -24.04
CA MET A 35 -2.66 10.08 -23.91
C MET A 35 -1.71 8.87 -23.79
N LYS A 36 -0.65 8.83 -24.61
CA LYS A 36 0.36 7.77 -24.54
C LYS A 36 0.99 7.69 -23.14
N THR A 37 1.45 8.82 -22.62
CA THR A 37 2.05 8.89 -21.28
C THR A 37 1.07 8.46 -20.20
N LEU A 38 -0.21 8.89 -20.29
CA LEU A 38 -1.24 8.46 -19.35
C LEU A 38 -1.43 6.93 -19.35
N CYS A 39 -1.44 6.30 -20.53
CA CYS A 39 -1.50 4.85 -20.64
C CYS A 39 -0.27 4.16 -20.03
N GLU A 40 0.93 4.71 -20.25
CA GLU A 40 2.17 4.17 -19.66
C GLU A 40 2.09 4.19 -18.13
N VAL A 41 1.68 5.31 -17.52
CA VAL A 41 1.50 5.43 -16.07
C VAL A 41 0.50 4.42 -15.52
N ILE A 42 -0.66 4.25 -16.18
CA ILE A 42 -1.69 3.26 -15.79
C ILE A 42 -1.12 1.84 -15.77
N LEU A 43 -0.29 1.51 -16.76
CA LEU A 43 0.31 0.18 -16.92
C LEU A 43 1.45 -0.06 -15.92
N GLU A 44 2.28 0.95 -15.65
CA GLU A 44 3.35 0.90 -14.65
C GLU A 44 2.79 0.73 -13.23
N GLU A 45 1.79 1.55 -12.84
CA GLU A 45 1.13 1.40 -11.53
C GLU A 45 0.45 0.02 -11.39
N GLY A 46 -0.07 -0.53 -12.49
CA GLY A 46 -0.71 -1.86 -12.51
C GLY A 46 0.24 -3.03 -12.25
N GLN A 47 1.55 -2.84 -12.45
CA GLN A 47 2.57 -3.84 -12.15
C GLN A 47 2.95 -3.87 -10.67
N GLU A 48 2.82 -2.75 -9.96
CA GLU A 48 3.17 -2.67 -8.52
C GLU A 48 2.07 -3.25 -7.60
N VAL A 49 0.80 -3.31 -8.04
CA VAL A 49 -0.33 -3.72 -7.16
C VAL A 49 -0.53 -5.24 -7.03
N GLN A 50 0.20 -6.08 -7.79
CA GLN A 50 -0.04 -7.53 -7.78
C GLN A 50 0.61 -8.27 -6.58
N TYR A 51 1.51 -7.65 -5.82
CA TYR A 51 2.22 -8.33 -4.73
C TYR A 51 1.58 -8.25 -3.34
N ASN A 52 0.42 -7.60 -3.19
CA ASN A 52 -0.22 -7.45 -1.88
C ASN A 52 -1.64 -8.01 -1.80
N LYS A 53 -1.85 -9.22 -2.34
CA LYS A 53 -2.99 -10.05 -1.91
C LYS A 53 -2.76 -10.47 -0.46
N LYS A 54 -3.27 -9.66 0.46
CA LYS A 54 -3.36 -9.92 1.90
C LYS A 54 -3.82 -11.37 2.14
N PRO A 55 -3.18 -12.14 3.05
CA PRO A 55 -3.77 -13.39 3.50
C PRO A 55 -5.09 -13.05 4.21
N MET A 56 -6.19 -13.53 3.64
CA MET A 56 -7.50 -13.46 4.26
C MET A 56 -7.49 -14.39 5.46
N SER A 57 -7.24 -13.84 6.65
CA SER A 57 -7.33 -14.57 7.91
C SER A 57 -8.74 -15.12 8.06
N GLN A 58 -8.88 -16.45 7.97
CA GLN A 58 -10.13 -17.15 8.28
C GLN A 58 -10.47 -16.92 9.76
N PRO A 59 -11.69 -16.50 10.11
CA PRO A 59 -12.11 -16.52 11.50
C PRO A 59 -12.33 -17.98 11.94
N MET A 60 -11.54 -18.41 12.92
CA MET A 60 -11.74 -19.66 13.67
C MET A 60 -13.11 -19.65 14.34
N PRO A 61 -13.91 -20.75 14.28
CA PRO A 61 -15.15 -20.83 15.04
C PRO A 61 -14.84 -21.02 16.52
N ASN A 62 -15.14 -19.99 17.32
CA ASN A 62 -15.00 -19.99 18.77
C ASN A 62 -16.05 -20.95 19.37
N GLN A 63 -15.63 -22.16 19.76
CA GLN A 63 -16.47 -23.09 20.51
C GLN A 63 -16.49 -22.71 22.00
N MET A 64 -17.70 -22.53 22.51
CA MET A 64 -18.20 -22.87 23.85
C MET A 64 -17.30 -22.60 25.07
N GLN A 65 -17.76 -21.76 26.01
CA GLN A 65 -18.42 -22.25 27.23
C GLN A 65 -18.89 -21.11 28.13
N ALA A 66 -20.03 -21.38 28.77
CA ALA A 66 -20.76 -20.52 29.68
C ALA A 66 -20.16 -20.48 31.10
N GLN A 67 -20.70 -19.56 31.90
CA GLN A 67 -20.77 -19.51 33.38
C GLN A 67 -19.80 -18.58 34.13
N GLN A 68 -20.35 -17.41 34.45
CA GLN A 68 -20.43 -16.76 35.78
C GLN A 68 -19.38 -17.13 36.85
N GLN A 69 -18.57 -16.14 37.27
CA GLN A 69 -18.48 -15.58 38.64
C GLN A 69 -17.21 -14.69 38.78
N PRO A 70 -17.25 -13.58 39.54
CA PRO A 70 -16.10 -12.69 39.73
C PRO A 70 -15.29 -13.04 40.98
N SER A 71 -13.97 -13.15 40.87
CA SER A 71 -13.06 -13.16 42.03
C SER A 71 -11.75 -12.44 41.71
N ARG A 72 -11.28 -11.70 42.72
CA ARG A 72 -10.24 -10.67 42.71
C ARG A 72 -8.83 -11.24 42.80
N SER A 73 -7.86 -10.38 42.44
CA SER A 73 -6.41 -10.35 42.80
C SER A 73 -5.54 -11.45 42.19
N VAL A 74 -4.33 -11.19 41.66
CA VAL A 74 -3.16 -10.51 42.25
C VAL A 74 -2.23 -9.99 41.11
N GLN A 75 -1.52 -8.89 41.40
CA GLN A 75 -0.46 -8.28 40.59
C GLN A 75 0.72 -9.24 40.34
N VAL A 76 1.26 -9.26 39.11
CA VAL A 76 2.65 -9.66 38.86
C VAL A 76 3.32 -8.55 38.06
N ASP A 77 4.33 -8.02 38.69
CA ASP A 77 5.16 -6.87 38.35
C ASP A 77 6.35 -7.31 37.49
N GLN A 78 6.78 -6.41 36.60
CA GLN A 78 8.10 -6.31 35.96
C GLN A 78 8.70 -7.51 35.19
N SER A 79 8.95 -7.28 33.90
CA SER A 79 10.18 -7.74 33.25
C SER A 79 10.70 -6.65 32.31
N GLU A 80 11.44 -5.70 32.88
CA GLU A 80 12.42 -4.92 32.10
C GLU A 80 13.52 -5.88 31.59
N PRO A 81 14.05 -5.68 30.37
CA PRO A 81 15.11 -6.55 29.85
C PRO A 81 16.39 -6.41 30.67
N ILE A 82 16.90 -7.55 31.11
CA ILE A 82 18.13 -7.69 31.89
C ILE A 82 19.31 -7.13 31.07
N LYS A 83 19.97 -6.10 31.60
CA LYS A 83 21.28 -5.66 31.13
C LYS A 83 22.34 -6.61 31.69
N THR A 84 22.91 -7.45 30.84
CA THR A 84 24.04 -8.29 31.20
C THR A 84 25.34 -7.49 31.02
N ASP A 85 26.20 -7.48 32.04
CA ASP A 85 27.56 -6.91 32.06
C ASP A 85 28.55 -7.83 31.31
N ASP A 86 28.15 -8.30 30.13
CA ASP A 86 29.02 -9.05 29.23
C ASP A 86 28.90 -8.33 27.89
N GLY A 87 29.96 -7.61 27.53
CA GLY A 87 30.05 -6.68 26.39
C GLY A 87 29.92 -7.39 25.03
N ALA A 88 28.78 -8.01 24.80
CA ALA A 88 28.47 -8.89 23.67
C ALA A 88 27.33 -8.34 22.80
N ASN A 89 26.97 -7.06 22.94
CA ASN A 89 26.26 -6.34 21.89
C ASN A 89 27.30 -5.79 20.92
N GLY A 90 27.84 -6.70 20.09
CA GLY A 90 28.70 -6.34 18.97
C GLY A 90 27.93 -5.42 18.03
N ASP A 91 28.31 -4.15 18.02
CA ASP A 91 27.90 -3.17 17.02
C ASP A 91 28.51 -3.62 15.68
N SER A 92 27.84 -4.53 14.97
CA SER A 92 28.14 -4.78 13.56
C SER A 92 27.62 -3.59 12.76
N ILE A 93 28.35 -2.48 12.89
CA ILE A 93 28.41 -1.41 11.92
C ILE A 93 28.93 -2.06 10.64
N PHE A 94 28.05 -2.18 9.66
CA PHE A 94 28.45 -2.35 8.27
C PHE A 94 29.50 -1.27 7.97
N ASP A 95 30.76 -1.69 7.84
CA ASP A 95 31.88 -0.86 7.40
C ASP A 95 31.67 -0.63 5.90
N PHE A 96 31.31 0.61 5.54
CA PHE A 96 31.14 1.08 4.17
C PHE A 96 32.48 1.57 3.60
#